data_AF-A0A2E1MIL1-F1
#
_entry.id   AF-A0A2E1MIL1-F1
#
_cell.length_a   1.000
_cell.length_b   1.000
_cell.length_c   1.000
_cell.angle_alpha   90.00
_cell.angle_beta   90.00
_cell.angle_gamma   90.00
#
_symmetry.space_group_name_H-M   'P 1'
#
loop_
_entity.id
_entity.type
_entity.pdbx_description
1 polymer ?
#
loop_
_entity_poly.entity_id
_entity_poly.type
_entity_poly.pdbx_seq_one_letter_code
_entity_poly.pdbx_strand_id
1 'polypeptide(L)'
;MLEFFILLIIRKKEQLLYLFKNSFKFFCITIILSCAAQGPASGGPKDLIGPVLKSISPSNGSSSIKKIDKIEIVFDELIDPLSVPAAISIIPNIDYKVKTRSKKILIFPEQPILEKNTLYRIKLSKSIRDYRGNNMISPINIVFTSSQNIFKNKILGKLNNINEKSNYNVALFNYPIKDSIKPELIVETDDFGNFEFNYLEPNDYVISALEGKIYNFNKQLRINRYGIMSDDYLSLKNKDVINDVEIYIDNPLEKIFIESIDIKNHKFGVLNFSNGSKENFIIPYKDKFNQIHYNVGDTILINLEKENHLERYITKDFKFILPEIIDTIAPKIISKKILNEKINIEFSEPLKNVNNLKEIDDSLKLKILGFSNRDSIKMEYTFMDPFTIRISNLDSINYIKLFQDNIKDINNNILLDSITIISINDLTKNENTSLDNLKTGSIMGTVDYYGNVPIILNAKNIENNLNFFAMVQNNKYEFNSLPSGKYILWGYESLNILDSTRYFSGIWNPYQRSSKFIIYPDTIEVRARWTIDELNMDFK
;
A
#
# COMPACT_ATOMS: atom_id res chain seq x y z
N MET A 1 8.48 -111.73 13.63
CA MET A 1 8.80 -110.59 14.53
C MET A 1 9.62 -109.49 13.84
N LEU A 2 10.59 -109.85 12.96
CA LEU A 2 11.46 -108.89 12.27
C LEU A 2 10.72 -107.99 11.24
N GLU A 3 9.77 -108.52 10.47
CA GLU A 3 9.00 -107.73 9.49
C GLU A 3 8.15 -106.61 10.12
N PHE A 4 7.62 -106.86 11.33
CA PHE A 4 6.78 -105.89 12.02
C PHE A 4 7.58 -104.66 12.48
N PHE A 5 8.85 -104.84 12.85
CA PHE A 5 9.74 -103.75 13.22
C PHE A 5 10.16 -102.90 12.01
N ILE A 6 10.37 -103.52 10.85
CA ILE A 6 10.75 -102.80 9.61
C ILE A 6 9.59 -101.90 9.14
N LEU A 7 8.35 -102.40 9.15
CA LEU A 7 7.16 -101.62 8.80
C LEU A 7 6.93 -100.42 9.74
N LEU A 8 7.20 -100.58 11.04
CA LEU A 8 7.07 -99.50 12.02
C LEU A 8 8.12 -98.40 11.81
N ILE A 9 9.36 -98.76 11.45
CA ILE A 9 10.43 -97.80 11.16
C ILE A 9 10.13 -97.02 9.86
N ILE A 10 9.64 -97.69 8.82
CA ILE A 10 9.27 -97.05 7.54
C ILE A 10 8.13 -96.05 7.76
N ARG A 11 7.07 -96.45 8.48
CA ARG A 11 5.92 -95.57 8.77
C ARG A 11 6.28 -94.35 9.62
N LYS A 12 7.19 -94.52 10.58
CA LYS A 12 7.70 -93.41 11.42
C LYS A 12 8.58 -92.45 10.60
N LYS A 13 9.36 -92.95 9.64
CA LYS A 13 10.17 -92.15 8.72
C LYS A 13 9.32 -91.33 7.76
N GLU A 14 8.23 -91.90 7.23
CA GLU A 14 7.28 -91.16 6.37
C GLU A 14 6.51 -90.07 7.12
N GLN A 15 6.07 -90.33 8.36
CA GLN A 15 5.46 -89.30 9.22
C GLN A 15 6.44 -88.17 9.55
N LEU A 16 7.71 -88.48 9.83
CA LEU A 16 8.73 -87.46 10.08
C LEU A 16 8.97 -86.61 8.83
N LEU A 17 9.02 -87.22 7.64
CA LEU A 17 9.24 -86.51 6.37
C LEU A 17 8.04 -85.60 6.02
N TYR A 18 6.82 -86.03 6.33
CA TYR A 18 5.60 -85.24 6.12
C TYR A 18 5.55 -84.02 7.05
N LEU A 19 5.88 -84.21 8.34
CA LEU A 19 6.00 -83.12 9.31
C LEU A 19 7.08 -82.12 8.90
N PHE A 20 8.25 -82.60 8.44
CA PHE A 20 9.34 -81.71 8.01
C PHE A 20 8.97 -80.88 6.76
N LYS A 21 8.26 -81.48 5.78
CA LYS A 21 7.76 -80.77 4.58
C LYS A 21 6.72 -79.71 4.91
N ASN A 22 5.81 -79.97 5.85
CA ASN A 22 4.80 -78.99 6.26
C ASN A 22 5.40 -77.86 7.11
N SER A 23 6.35 -78.15 8.00
CA SER A 23 7.08 -77.13 8.76
C SER A 23 7.91 -76.23 7.84
N PHE A 24 8.54 -76.79 6.81
CA PHE A 24 9.30 -76.02 5.81
C PHE A 24 8.40 -75.12 4.97
N LYS A 25 7.20 -75.60 4.59
CA LYS A 25 6.18 -74.76 3.90
C LYS A 25 5.72 -73.59 4.77
N PHE A 26 5.50 -73.80 6.07
CA PHE A 26 5.11 -72.72 7.00
C PHE A 26 6.23 -71.69 7.19
N PHE A 27 7.48 -72.15 7.28
CA PHE A 27 8.66 -71.27 7.39
C PHE A 27 8.86 -70.42 6.13
N CYS A 28 8.67 -70.99 4.93
CA CYS A 28 8.74 -70.23 3.68
C CYS A 28 7.64 -69.15 3.56
N ILE A 29 6.44 -69.38 4.10
CA ILE A 29 5.34 -68.41 4.09
C ILE A 29 5.63 -67.22 5.02
N THR A 30 6.36 -67.41 6.12
CA THR A 30 6.72 -66.31 7.03
C THR A 30 7.78 -65.36 6.48
N ILE A 31 8.63 -65.81 5.55
CA ILE A 31 9.71 -64.98 4.97
C ILE A 31 9.16 -63.97 3.94
N ILE A 32 8.01 -64.25 3.32
CA ILE A 32 7.40 -63.40 2.30
C ILE A 32 6.59 -62.22 2.89
N LEU A 33 6.35 -62.21 4.20
CA LEU A 33 5.63 -61.13 4.90
C LEU A 33 6.56 -60.15 5.65
N SER A 34 7.88 -60.36 5.58
CA SER A 34 8.90 -59.48 6.19
C SER A 34 9.48 -58.46 5.19
N CYS A 35 8.64 -57.90 4.30
CA CYS A 35 9.04 -56.73 3.53
C CYS A 35 9.07 -55.53 4.48
N ALA A 36 10.25 -55.22 5.02
CA ALA A 36 10.50 -53.92 5.63
C ALA A 36 10.27 -52.85 4.56
N ALA A 37 9.16 -52.11 4.65
CA ALA A 37 8.88 -51.00 3.77
C ALA A 37 9.95 -49.91 4.00
N GLN A 38 10.87 -49.75 3.05
CA GLN A 38 11.70 -48.55 2.98
C GLN A 38 10.77 -47.36 2.63
N GLY A 39 10.30 -46.66 3.66
CA GLY A 39 9.68 -45.35 3.46
C GLY A 39 10.70 -44.38 2.86
N PRO A 40 10.27 -43.37 2.07
CA PRO A 40 11.18 -42.32 1.63
C PRO A 40 11.87 -41.71 2.85
N ALA A 41 13.17 -41.43 2.75
CA ALA A 41 13.90 -40.79 3.84
C ALA A 41 13.10 -39.57 4.32
N SER A 42 12.70 -39.56 5.59
CA SER A 42 12.08 -38.38 6.17
C SER A 42 13.17 -37.31 6.20
N GLY A 43 13.17 -36.44 5.19
CA GLY A 43 14.08 -35.31 5.14
C GLY A 43 14.03 -34.59 6.49
N GLY A 44 15.18 -34.13 6.97
CA GLY A 44 15.23 -33.29 8.16
C GLY A 44 14.33 -32.06 8.01
N PRO A 45 14.11 -31.30 9.10
CA PRO A 45 13.30 -30.09 9.04
C PRO A 45 13.75 -29.21 7.87
N LYS A 46 12.79 -28.66 7.14
CA LYS A 46 13.07 -27.73 6.05
C LYS A 46 13.86 -26.56 6.64
N ASP A 47 14.96 -26.24 6.00
CA ASP A 47 15.76 -25.08 6.36
C ASP A 47 15.18 -23.83 5.72
N LEU A 48 15.08 -22.79 6.53
CA LEU A 48 14.40 -21.53 6.25
C LEU A 48 15.31 -20.32 6.52
N ILE A 49 16.55 -20.55 6.97
CA ILE A 49 17.50 -19.50 7.31
C ILE A 49 18.48 -19.40 6.15
N GLY A 50 18.73 -18.18 5.68
CA GLY A 50 19.72 -17.94 4.63
C GLY A 50 21.07 -17.49 5.17
N PRO A 51 22.04 -17.23 4.27
CA PRO A 51 23.43 -17.14 4.65
C PRO A 51 23.76 -15.97 5.57
N VAL A 52 24.64 -16.21 6.55
CA VAL A 52 25.10 -15.20 7.51
C VAL A 52 26.58 -14.92 7.33
N LEU A 53 26.93 -13.63 7.29
CA LEU A 53 28.31 -13.19 7.18
C LEU A 53 29.13 -13.64 8.40
N LYS A 54 30.24 -14.35 8.16
CA LYS A 54 31.21 -14.77 9.18
C LYS A 54 32.43 -13.87 9.25
N SER A 55 32.99 -13.50 8.11
CA SER A 55 34.17 -12.65 8.07
C SER A 55 34.32 -11.98 6.71
N ILE A 56 35.01 -10.84 6.70
CA ILE A 56 35.39 -10.16 5.48
C ILE A 56 36.81 -9.61 5.54
N SER A 57 37.49 -9.66 4.40
CA SER A 57 38.78 -9.02 4.14
C SER A 57 38.71 -8.19 2.85
N PRO A 58 39.05 -6.88 2.86
CA PRO A 58 39.48 -6.10 4.03
C PRO A 58 38.35 -5.92 5.05
N SER A 59 38.73 -5.67 6.31
CA SER A 59 37.74 -5.41 7.36
C SER A 59 37.01 -4.09 7.08
N ASN A 60 35.73 -4.03 7.46
CA ASN A 60 34.92 -2.83 7.33
C ASN A 60 35.56 -1.66 8.11
N GLY A 61 35.64 -0.49 7.49
CA GLY A 61 36.27 0.71 8.04
C GLY A 61 37.79 0.79 7.89
N SER A 62 38.41 -0.11 7.12
CA SER A 62 39.85 -0.05 6.87
C SER A 62 40.24 1.23 6.11
N SER A 63 41.35 1.86 6.52
CA SER A 63 41.93 3.01 5.84
C SER A 63 43.33 2.70 5.30
N SER A 64 43.89 3.62 4.51
CA SER A 64 45.22 3.52 3.91
C SER A 64 45.44 2.30 3.01
N ILE A 65 44.36 1.74 2.45
CA ILE A 65 44.46 0.62 1.50
C ILE A 65 44.84 1.17 0.12
N LYS A 66 46.08 0.91 -0.31
CA LYS A 66 46.57 1.36 -1.62
C LYS A 66 46.35 0.34 -2.74
N LYS A 67 46.35 -0.94 -2.38
CA LYS A 67 46.25 -2.07 -3.32
C LYS A 67 45.33 -3.14 -2.75
N ILE A 68 44.51 -3.74 -3.59
CA ILE A 68 43.60 -4.82 -3.22
C ILE A 68 43.55 -5.87 -4.35
N ASP A 69 44.17 -7.02 -4.12
CA ASP A 69 44.22 -8.10 -5.12
C ASP A 69 42.91 -8.93 -5.14
N LYS A 70 42.25 -9.02 -3.98
CA LYS A 70 40.93 -9.66 -3.83
C LYS A 70 40.20 -9.12 -2.61
N ILE A 71 38.88 -9.14 -2.67
CA ILE A 71 37.98 -9.03 -1.52
C ILE A 71 37.43 -10.43 -1.25
N GLU A 72 37.55 -10.90 -0.01
CA GLU A 72 37.09 -12.22 0.41
C GLU A 72 36.00 -12.08 1.47
N ILE A 73 34.83 -12.66 1.17
CA ILE A 73 33.63 -12.61 2.00
C ILE A 73 33.25 -14.06 2.32
N VAL A 74 33.18 -14.39 3.61
CA VAL A 74 32.97 -15.76 4.09
C VAL A 74 31.64 -15.82 4.83
N PHE A 75 30.85 -16.83 4.50
CA PHE A 75 29.55 -17.13 5.12
C PHE A 75 29.62 -18.39 5.97
N ASP A 76 28.60 -18.62 6.78
CA ASP A 76 28.44 -19.81 7.61
C ASP A 76 27.97 -21.03 6.82
N GLU A 77 27.37 -20.82 5.64
CA GLU A 77 26.85 -21.86 4.77
C GLU A 77 27.23 -21.71 3.29
N LEU A 78 26.77 -22.66 2.46
CA LEU A 78 27.08 -22.71 1.03
C LEU A 78 26.24 -21.69 0.26
N ILE A 79 26.88 -20.92 -0.62
CA ILE A 79 26.21 -19.88 -1.41
C ILE A 79 25.89 -20.40 -2.81
N ASP A 80 24.68 -20.15 -3.29
CA ASP A 80 24.30 -20.35 -4.69
C ASP A 80 25.05 -19.34 -5.60
N PRO A 81 25.99 -19.80 -6.45
CA PRO A 81 26.78 -18.92 -7.31
C PRO A 81 25.93 -18.08 -8.28
N LEU A 82 24.72 -18.53 -8.62
CA LEU A 82 23.84 -17.82 -9.56
C LEU A 82 23.22 -16.56 -8.94
N SER A 83 23.10 -16.51 -7.61
CA SER A 83 22.54 -15.36 -6.89
C SER A 83 23.52 -14.19 -6.72
N VAL A 84 24.82 -14.46 -6.84
CA VAL A 84 25.87 -13.53 -6.43
C VAL A 84 26.10 -12.36 -7.40
N PRO A 85 26.22 -12.56 -8.74
CA PRO A 85 26.64 -11.48 -9.64
C PRO A 85 25.72 -10.26 -9.63
N ALA A 86 24.40 -10.46 -9.57
CA ALA A 86 23.43 -9.37 -9.57
C ALA A 86 23.26 -8.70 -8.19
N ALA A 87 23.79 -9.32 -7.13
CA ALA A 87 23.66 -8.84 -5.76
C ALA A 87 24.82 -7.94 -5.32
N ILE A 88 25.90 -7.82 -6.10
CA ILE A 88 27.08 -7.03 -5.75
C ILE A 88 27.06 -5.68 -6.49
N SER A 89 27.32 -4.60 -5.76
CA SER A 89 27.63 -3.30 -6.35
C SER A 89 28.79 -2.64 -5.60
N ILE A 90 29.63 -1.89 -6.33
CA ILE A 90 30.77 -1.17 -5.77
C ILE A 90 30.68 0.30 -6.15
N ILE A 91 30.91 1.19 -5.18
CA ILE A 91 30.88 2.65 -5.35
C ILE A 91 32.21 3.23 -4.86
N PRO A 92 32.96 4.01 -5.67
CA PRO A 92 32.73 4.24 -7.09
C PRO A 92 32.80 2.94 -7.91
N ASN A 93 32.23 2.96 -9.11
CA ASN A 93 32.21 1.79 -9.97
C ASN A 93 33.64 1.39 -10.36
N ILE A 94 34.00 0.14 -10.10
CA ILE A 94 35.24 -0.48 -10.57
C ILE A 94 34.89 -1.75 -11.33
N ASP A 95 35.66 -2.08 -12.36
CA ASP A 95 35.50 -3.36 -13.05
C ASP A 95 36.06 -4.49 -12.18
N TYR A 96 35.33 -5.60 -12.09
CA TYR A 96 35.71 -6.74 -11.27
C TYR A 96 35.22 -8.06 -11.85
N LYS A 97 35.88 -9.15 -11.45
CA LYS A 97 35.44 -10.53 -11.66
C LYS A 97 35.03 -11.15 -10.33
N VAL A 98 33.91 -11.86 -10.32
CA VAL A 98 33.43 -12.56 -9.12
C VAL A 98 33.57 -14.08 -9.26
N LYS A 99 33.98 -14.75 -8.19
CA LYS A 99 33.97 -16.22 -8.08
C LYS A 99 33.35 -16.62 -6.75
N THR A 100 32.39 -17.53 -6.81
CA THR A 100 31.82 -18.16 -5.61
C THR A 100 32.47 -19.53 -5.43
N ARG A 101 32.94 -19.82 -4.21
CA ARG A 101 33.58 -21.09 -3.84
C ARG A 101 33.03 -21.56 -2.51
N SER A 102 32.12 -22.55 -2.54
CA SER A 102 31.51 -23.10 -1.33
C SER A 102 30.89 -21.97 -0.49
N LYS A 103 31.46 -21.67 0.69
CA LYS A 103 30.99 -20.62 1.62
C LYS A 103 31.60 -19.25 1.38
N LYS A 104 32.28 -19.03 0.24
CA LYS A 104 33.06 -17.82 -0.02
C LYS A 104 32.64 -17.12 -1.30
N ILE A 105 32.54 -15.80 -1.25
CA ILE A 105 32.48 -14.92 -2.41
C ILE A 105 33.84 -14.20 -2.53
N LEU A 106 34.46 -14.31 -3.70
CA LEU A 106 35.75 -13.71 -4.02
C LEU A 106 35.55 -12.69 -5.14
N ILE A 107 35.83 -11.41 -4.86
CA ILE A 107 35.77 -10.32 -5.83
C ILE A 107 37.20 -9.94 -6.19
N PHE A 108 37.52 -9.96 -7.48
CA PHE A 108 38.83 -9.62 -8.04
C PHE A 108 38.69 -8.36 -8.88
N PRO A 109 39.09 -7.19 -8.35
CA PRO A 109 39.19 -5.97 -9.15
C PRO A 109 40.11 -6.18 -10.36
N GLU A 110 39.71 -5.68 -11.52
CA GLU A 110 40.56 -5.75 -12.72
C GLU A 110 41.82 -4.88 -12.57
N GLN A 111 41.69 -3.76 -11.85
CA GLN A 111 42.81 -2.91 -11.46
C GLN A 111 43.01 -3.00 -9.94
N PRO A 112 44.09 -3.66 -9.47
CA PRO A 112 44.33 -3.79 -8.02
C PRO A 112 44.72 -2.50 -7.32
N ILE A 113 45.24 -1.51 -8.05
CA ILE A 113 45.69 -0.23 -7.50
C ILE A 113 44.46 0.67 -7.36
N LEU A 114 44.21 1.15 -6.14
CA LEU A 114 43.08 2.02 -5.86
C LEU A 114 43.42 3.47 -6.16
N GLU A 115 42.40 4.24 -6.55
CA GLU A 115 42.51 5.68 -6.71
C GLU A 115 42.90 6.34 -5.38
N LYS A 116 43.70 7.40 -5.46
CA LYS A 116 44.17 8.11 -4.26
C LYS A 116 43.04 8.89 -3.60
N ASN A 117 42.98 8.80 -2.28
CA ASN A 117 42.02 9.50 -1.44
C ASN A 117 40.54 9.16 -1.73
N THR A 118 40.27 7.92 -2.12
CA THR A 118 38.94 7.47 -2.55
C THR A 118 38.32 6.56 -1.50
N LEU A 119 37.04 6.76 -1.20
CA LEU A 119 36.21 5.88 -0.38
C LEU A 119 35.53 4.86 -1.28
N TYR A 120 35.73 3.57 -0.99
CA TYR A 120 35.09 2.47 -1.69
C TYR A 120 34.04 1.82 -0.80
N ARG A 121 32.85 1.63 -1.34
CA ARG A 121 31.72 0.96 -0.69
C ARG A 121 31.28 -0.23 -1.52
N ILE A 122 31.43 -1.43 -0.98
CA ILE A 122 30.90 -2.66 -1.54
C ILE A 122 29.56 -2.93 -0.85
N LYS A 123 28.51 -3.08 -1.64
CA LYS A 123 27.18 -3.45 -1.17
C LYS A 123 26.85 -4.84 -1.69
N LEU A 124 26.44 -5.71 -0.79
CA LEU A 124 25.87 -7.01 -1.08
C LEU A 124 24.40 -6.95 -0.72
N SER A 125 23.54 -7.12 -1.71
CA SER A 125 22.10 -7.21 -1.52
C SER A 125 21.73 -8.47 -0.76
N LYS A 126 20.64 -8.40 0.01
CA LYS A 126 20.10 -9.54 0.73
C LYS A 126 19.60 -10.67 -0.19
N SER A 127 19.51 -10.42 -1.50
CA SER A 127 19.18 -11.40 -2.55
C SER A 127 20.21 -12.54 -2.75
N ILE A 128 21.38 -12.47 -2.12
CA ILE A 128 22.28 -13.63 -2.04
C ILE A 128 21.58 -14.75 -1.27
N ARG A 129 21.66 -15.98 -1.79
CA ARG A 129 20.95 -17.13 -1.23
C ARG A 129 21.80 -18.38 -1.12
N ASP A 130 21.33 -19.31 -0.31
CA ASP A 130 21.86 -20.67 -0.22
C ASP A 130 21.38 -21.57 -1.38
N TYR A 131 21.77 -22.85 -1.36
CA TYR A 131 21.29 -23.83 -2.34
C TYR A 131 19.84 -24.28 -2.13
N ARG A 132 19.19 -23.88 -1.03
CA ARG A 132 17.80 -24.22 -0.69
C ARG A 132 16.83 -23.08 -1.04
N GLY A 133 17.34 -21.94 -1.49
CA GLY A 133 16.57 -20.78 -1.91
C GLY A 133 16.31 -19.76 -0.81
N ASN A 134 16.95 -19.89 0.35
CA ASN A 134 16.84 -18.96 1.47
C ASN A 134 17.77 -17.76 1.24
N ASN A 135 17.19 -16.56 1.18
CA ASN A 135 17.93 -15.31 1.03
C ASN A 135 18.56 -14.87 2.37
N MET A 136 19.60 -14.03 2.31
CA MET A 136 20.10 -13.36 3.52
C MET A 136 19.00 -12.48 4.13
N ILE A 137 19.02 -12.33 5.46
CA ILE A 137 18.06 -11.46 6.19
C ILE A 137 18.44 -9.98 6.05
N SER A 138 19.74 -9.69 6.00
CA SER A 138 20.26 -8.32 5.99
C SER A 138 21.27 -8.12 4.85
N PRO A 139 21.25 -6.96 4.18
CA PRO A 139 22.29 -6.61 3.23
C PRO A 139 23.60 -6.30 3.95
N ILE A 140 24.73 -6.42 3.25
CA ILE A 140 26.07 -6.18 3.81
C ILE A 140 26.67 -4.96 3.12
N ASN A 141 27.08 -3.96 3.91
CA ASN A 141 27.75 -2.76 3.42
C ASN A 141 29.16 -2.68 4.01
N ILE A 142 30.16 -2.69 3.13
CA ILE A 142 31.57 -2.70 3.50
C ILE A 142 32.21 -1.46 2.94
N VAL A 143 32.88 -0.71 3.80
CA VAL A 143 33.55 0.53 3.42
C VAL A 143 35.02 0.42 3.73
N PHE A 144 35.86 0.85 2.80
CA PHE A 144 37.28 1.04 3.02
C PHE A 144 37.76 2.22 2.20
N THR A 145 38.95 2.75 2.52
CA THR A 145 39.50 3.89 1.80
C THR A 145 41.00 3.78 1.57
N SER A 146 41.47 4.39 0.50
CA SER A 146 42.89 4.64 0.27
C SER A 146 43.43 5.86 1.02
N SER A 147 42.54 6.71 1.56
CA SER A 147 42.87 7.85 2.43
C SER A 147 43.44 7.40 3.78
N GLN A 148 44.19 8.28 4.46
CA GLN A 148 44.66 8.02 5.83
C GLN A 148 43.51 7.96 6.84
N ASN A 149 42.54 8.85 6.68
CA ASN A 149 41.39 9.00 7.56
C ASN A 149 40.10 8.55 6.87
N ILE A 150 39.16 8.05 7.66
CA ILE A 150 37.81 7.71 7.26
C ILE A 150 36.84 8.29 8.28
N PHE A 151 35.79 8.96 7.82
CA PHE A 151 34.74 9.42 8.72
C PHE A 151 34.02 8.24 9.34
N LYS A 152 33.61 8.37 10.61
CA LYS A 152 32.93 7.29 11.33
C LYS A 152 31.47 7.57 11.58
N ASN A 153 30.93 8.65 11.02
CA ASN A 153 29.57 9.07 11.30
C ASN A 153 28.54 8.05 10.77
N LYS A 154 27.46 7.86 11.52
CA LYS A 154 26.41 6.88 11.23
C LYS A 154 25.00 7.41 11.44
N ILE A 155 24.07 6.87 10.65
CA ILE A 155 22.63 7.03 10.86
C ILE A 155 22.00 5.63 10.88
N LEU A 156 21.32 5.30 11.96
CA LEU A 156 20.58 4.05 12.16
C LEU A 156 19.08 4.37 12.23
N GLY A 157 18.27 3.54 11.58
CA GLY A 157 16.83 3.73 11.59
C GLY A 157 16.05 2.50 11.19
N LYS A 158 14.72 2.64 11.23
CA LYS A 158 13.76 1.59 10.93
C LYS A 158 12.58 2.11 10.13
N LEU A 159 12.13 1.32 9.17
CA LEU A 159 10.89 1.53 8.44
C LEU A 159 9.72 0.89 9.19
N ASN A 160 8.66 1.66 9.38
CA ASN A 160 7.39 1.20 9.94
C ASN A 160 6.34 1.06 8.83
N ASN A 161 5.32 0.22 9.08
CA ASN A 161 4.25 -0.08 8.11
C ASN A 161 4.75 -0.70 6.79
N ILE A 162 5.84 -1.48 6.82
CA ILE A 162 6.36 -2.17 5.62
C ILE A 162 5.51 -3.39 5.23
N ASN A 163 5.54 -3.75 3.95
CA ASN A 163 5.09 -5.07 3.50
C ASN A 163 6.25 -6.06 3.62
N GLU A 164 6.13 -7.07 4.47
CA GLU A 164 7.19 -8.06 4.74
C GLU A 164 7.70 -8.80 3.49
N LYS A 165 6.88 -8.90 2.44
CA LYS A 165 7.26 -9.55 1.17
C LYS A 165 8.01 -8.64 0.20
N SER A 166 8.10 -7.35 0.52
CA SER A 166 8.65 -6.34 -0.35
C SER A 166 10.04 -5.91 0.09
N ASN A 167 10.89 -5.58 -0.88
CA ASN A 167 12.19 -4.99 -0.59
C ASN A 167 12.05 -3.48 -0.55
N TYR A 168 12.64 -2.86 0.46
CA TYR A 168 12.67 -1.41 0.60
C TYR A 168 14.11 -0.91 0.48
N ASN A 169 14.25 0.25 -0.14
CA ASN A 169 15.50 0.99 -0.17
C ASN A 169 15.31 2.35 0.48
N VAL A 170 16.35 2.81 1.16
CA VAL A 170 16.40 4.08 1.87
C VAL A 170 17.47 4.93 1.20
N ALA A 171 17.08 6.13 0.78
CA ALA A 171 17.90 7.09 0.07
C ALA A 171 18.24 8.28 0.97
N LEU A 172 19.52 8.61 1.04
CA LEU A 172 20.10 9.74 1.76
C LEU A 172 20.40 10.87 0.79
N PHE A 173 20.03 12.10 1.14
CA PHE A 173 20.22 13.31 0.36
C PHE A 173 20.83 14.40 1.23
N ASN A 174 21.65 15.27 0.65
CA ASN A 174 22.17 16.44 1.36
C ASN A 174 21.04 17.47 1.59
N TYR A 175 21.04 18.12 2.76
CA TYR A 175 20.15 19.23 3.08
C TYR A 175 20.87 20.59 2.97
N PRO A 176 20.23 21.65 2.44
CA PRO A 176 18.91 21.65 1.81
C PRO A 176 18.91 20.85 0.50
N ILE A 177 17.75 20.26 0.16
CA ILE A 177 17.56 19.57 -1.11
C ILE A 177 17.67 20.61 -2.23
N LYS A 178 18.85 20.67 -2.84
CA LYS A 178 19.06 21.36 -4.13
C LYS A 178 18.46 20.47 -5.21
N ASP A 179 18.01 21.03 -6.33
CA ASP A 179 17.28 20.39 -7.47
C ASP A 179 17.81 19.03 -7.98
N SER A 180 18.93 18.54 -7.47
CA SER A 180 19.40 17.17 -7.61
C SER A 180 18.44 16.16 -6.96
N ILE A 181 17.64 15.51 -7.81
CA ILE A 181 16.84 14.32 -7.52
C ILE A 181 17.72 13.09 -7.20
N LYS A 182 19.06 13.22 -7.27
CA LYS A 182 19.99 12.12 -7.08
C LYS A 182 20.39 11.99 -5.60
N PRO A 183 20.20 10.81 -4.99
CA PRO A 183 20.67 10.55 -3.64
C PRO A 183 22.19 10.46 -3.57
N GLU A 184 22.73 10.88 -2.43
CA GLU A 184 24.13 10.70 -2.04
C GLU A 184 24.44 9.21 -1.86
N LEU A 185 23.53 8.51 -1.18
CA LEU A 185 23.67 7.10 -0.88
C LEU A 185 22.29 6.42 -0.82
N ILE A 186 22.22 5.19 -1.30
CA ILE A 186 21.03 4.34 -1.20
C ILE A 186 21.44 3.05 -0.50
N VAL A 187 20.68 2.62 0.51
CA VAL A 187 20.89 1.34 1.20
C VAL A 187 19.62 0.51 1.14
N GLU A 188 19.79 -0.80 1.05
CA GLU A 188 18.69 -1.76 1.19
C GLU A 188 18.39 -1.98 2.68
N THR A 189 17.14 -2.22 3.05
CA THR A 189 16.77 -2.60 4.43
C THR A 189 16.90 -4.10 4.66
N ASP A 190 17.01 -4.51 5.92
CA ASP A 190 16.77 -5.91 6.28
C ASP A 190 15.27 -6.27 6.17
N ASP A 191 14.94 -7.54 6.44
CA ASP A 191 13.56 -8.06 6.41
C ASP A 191 12.64 -7.43 7.48
N PHE A 192 13.20 -6.79 8.50
CA PHE A 192 12.46 -6.10 9.57
C PHE A 192 12.37 -4.58 9.36
N GLY A 193 12.87 -4.08 8.22
CA GLY A 193 12.87 -2.67 7.86
C GLY A 193 14.00 -1.84 8.46
N ASN A 194 14.97 -2.44 9.14
CA ASN A 194 16.12 -1.70 9.68
C ASN A 194 17.09 -1.30 8.56
N PHE A 195 17.71 -0.13 8.70
CA PHE A 195 18.72 0.39 7.77
C PHE A 195 19.88 1.07 8.50
N GLU A 196 21.06 1.02 7.89
CA GLU A 196 22.27 1.71 8.38
C GLU A 196 22.94 2.47 7.24
N PHE A 197 23.17 3.76 7.46
CA PHE A 197 24.18 4.53 6.75
C PHE A 197 25.42 4.66 7.63
N ASN A 198 26.58 4.29 7.11
CA ASN A 198 27.84 4.34 7.85
C ASN A 198 28.95 5.01 7.07
N TYR A 199 29.94 5.55 7.79
CA TYR A 199 31.07 6.29 7.23
C TYR A 199 30.61 7.49 6.39
N LEU A 200 29.65 8.25 6.92
CA LEU A 200 29.13 9.47 6.32
C LEU A 200 30.04 10.66 6.62
N GLU A 201 30.04 11.65 5.74
CA GLU A 201 30.69 12.93 6.02
C GLU A 201 29.85 13.75 7.04
N PRO A 202 30.48 14.64 7.83
CA PRO A 202 29.74 15.55 8.71
C PRO A 202 28.93 16.58 7.90
N ASN A 203 27.63 16.31 7.69
CA ASN A 203 26.72 17.19 6.98
C ASN A 203 25.29 17.12 7.55
N ASP A 204 24.39 17.96 7.02
CA ASP A 204 22.95 17.86 7.24
C ASP A 204 22.32 17.03 6.13
N TYR A 205 21.44 16.11 6.50
CA TYR A 205 20.87 15.11 5.60
C TYR A 205 19.35 15.01 5.70
N VAL A 206 18.73 14.62 4.58
CA VAL A 206 17.36 14.15 4.49
C VAL A 206 17.36 12.70 4.01
N ILE A 207 16.36 11.93 4.45
CA ILE A 207 16.23 10.51 4.20
C ILE A 207 14.79 10.25 3.75
N SER A 208 14.67 9.46 2.70
CA SER A 208 13.39 8.94 2.23
C SER A 208 13.50 7.46 1.88
N ALA A 209 12.37 6.76 1.94
CA ALA A 209 12.28 5.32 1.70
C ALA A 209 11.29 5.03 0.58
N LEU A 210 11.57 4.00 -0.20
CA LEU A 210 10.73 3.56 -1.31
C LEU A 210 10.69 2.04 -1.37
N GLU A 211 9.52 1.50 -1.70
CA GLU A 211 9.37 0.10 -2.10
C GLU A 211 10.04 -0.13 -3.47
N GLY A 212 10.97 -1.06 -3.50
CA GLY A 212 11.79 -1.39 -4.67
C GLY A 212 13.05 -0.53 -4.80
N LYS A 213 13.67 -0.56 -5.99
CA LYS A 213 14.91 0.16 -6.28
C LYS A 213 14.65 1.65 -6.49
N ILE A 214 15.58 2.50 -6.07
CA ILE A 214 15.47 3.96 -6.22
C ILE A 214 16.39 4.45 -7.34
N TYR A 215 15.80 5.04 -8.38
CA TYR A 215 16.49 5.72 -9.48
C TYR A 215 16.06 7.19 -9.60
N ASN A 216 14.77 7.45 -9.36
CA ASN A 216 14.20 8.79 -9.32
C ASN A 216 13.05 8.80 -8.29
N PHE A 217 13.37 9.22 -7.07
CA PHE A 217 12.43 9.19 -5.95
C PHE A 217 11.13 9.95 -6.25
N ASN A 218 11.23 11.17 -6.82
CA ASN A 218 10.08 12.02 -7.13
C ASN A 218 9.07 11.37 -8.11
N LYS A 219 9.57 10.63 -9.10
CA LYS A 219 8.70 9.90 -10.04
C LYS A 219 8.15 8.63 -9.42
N GLN A 220 8.98 7.92 -8.67
CA GLN A 220 8.62 6.58 -8.16
C GLN A 220 7.69 6.62 -6.95
N LEU A 221 7.68 7.69 -6.15
CA LEU A 221 6.72 7.85 -5.05
C LEU A 221 5.26 7.92 -5.54
N ARG A 222 5.05 8.13 -6.85
CA ARG A 222 3.73 8.16 -7.51
C ARG A 222 3.15 6.77 -7.79
N ILE A 223 4.00 5.74 -7.75
CA ILE A 223 3.65 4.37 -8.14
C ILE A 223 3.96 3.34 -7.05
N ASN A 224 4.98 3.61 -6.22
CA ASN A 224 5.47 2.71 -5.20
C ASN A 224 5.17 3.28 -3.81
N ARG A 225 4.97 2.40 -2.83
CA ARG A 225 4.87 2.81 -1.42
C ARG A 225 6.14 3.55 -1.01
N TYR A 226 6.00 4.60 -0.22
CA TYR A 226 7.11 5.49 0.12
C TYR A 226 6.98 6.02 1.54
N GLY A 227 8.06 6.60 2.06
CA GLY A 227 8.04 7.36 3.30
C GLY A 227 9.12 8.44 3.30
N ILE A 228 8.89 9.50 4.05
CA ILE A 228 9.85 10.60 4.26
C ILE A 228 10.06 10.74 5.77
N MET A 229 11.27 11.10 6.21
CA MET A 229 11.55 11.35 7.62
C MET A 229 10.64 12.42 8.23
N SER A 230 10.45 12.36 9.55
CA SER A 230 9.59 13.26 10.32
C SER A 230 10.32 14.48 10.90
N ASP A 231 11.65 14.55 10.76
CA ASP A 231 12.44 15.73 11.09
C ASP A 231 12.71 16.58 9.84
N ASP A 232 12.98 17.87 10.02
CA ASP A 232 13.28 18.74 8.89
C ASP A 232 14.59 18.32 8.20
N TYR A 233 15.59 17.94 9.01
CA TYR A 233 16.87 17.36 8.60
C TYR A 233 17.58 16.68 9.78
N LEU A 234 18.54 15.81 9.47
CA LEU A 234 19.41 15.13 10.42
C LEU A 234 20.82 15.75 10.35
N SER A 235 21.36 16.24 11.47
CA SER A 235 22.68 16.89 11.49
C SER A 235 23.78 16.01 12.09
N LEU A 236 24.77 15.64 11.26
CA LEU A 236 25.99 14.93 11.67
C LEU A 236 27.19 15.87 11.89
N LYS A 237 27.00 17.20 11.81
CA LYS A 237 28.09 18.17 11.99
C LYS A 237 28.74 18.11 13.37
N ASN A 238 27.94 17.84 14.40
CA ASN A 238 28.37 17.78 15.81
C ASN A 238 28.03 16.45 16.50
N LYS A 239 27.65 15.42 15.72
CA LYS A 239 27.25 14.11 16.24
C LYS A 239 27.86 13.01 15.39
N ASP A 240 28.45 12.02 16.06
CA ASP A 240 29.00 10.84 15.38
C ASP A 240 27.92 9.83 15.01
N VAL A 241 26.84 9.74 15.79
CA VAL A 241 25.78 8.76 15.57
C VAL A 241 24.41 9.41 15.77
N ILE A 242 23.50 9.14 14.83
CA ILE A 242 22.07 9.39 14.96
C ILE A 242 21.39 8.02 14.97
N ASN A 243 20.66 7.73 16.04
CA ASN A 243 19.91 6.48 16.21
C ASN A 243 18.42 6.74 16.10
N ASP A 244 17.65 5.64 16.06
CA ASP A 244 16.19 5.64 16.23
C ASP A 244 15.45 6.52 15.20
N VAL A 245 16.00 6.64 13.99
CA VAL A 245 15.31 7.33 12.88
C VAL A 245 14.17 6.45 12.40
N GLU A 246 12.94 6.86 12.66
CA GLU A 246 11.74 6.17 12.19
C GLU A 246 11.19 6.80 10.91
N ILE A 247 10.82 5.95 9.94
CA ILE A 247 10.13 6.38 8.72
C ILE A 247 8.88 5.52 8.54
N TYR A 248 7.71 6.16 8.46
CA TYR A 248 6.44 5.46 8.24
C TYR A 248 6.15 5.38 6.75
N ILE A 249 6.03 4.16 6.23
CA ILE A 249 5.71 3.90 4.84
C ILE A 249 4.20 4.06 4.61
N ASP A 250 3.84 4.85 3.61
CA ASP A 250 2.48 5.07 3.15
C ASP A 250 2.25 4.51 1.74
N ASN A 251 1.00 4.54 1.29
CA ASN A 251 0.60 4.22 -0.07
C ASN A 251 1.20 5.21 -1.08
N PRO A 252 1.31 4.82 -2.36
CA PRO A 252 1.81 5.71 -3.39
C PRO A 252 1.03 7.04 -3.42
N LEU A 253 1.74 8.14 -3.60
CA LEU A 253 1.13 9.47 -3.78
C LEU A 253 0.74 9.65 -5.25
N GLU A 254 -0.21 8.84 -5.70
CA GLU A 254 -0.63 8.77 -7.10
C GLU A 254 -1.09 10.14 -7.63
N LYS A 255 -0.77 10.42 -8.90
CA LYS A 255 -1.37 11.50 -9.68
C LYS A 255 -2.04 10.91 -10.92
N ILE A 256 -3.34 10.68 -10.82
CA ILE A 256 -4.14 10.15 -11.94
C ILE A 256 -4.14 11.12 -13.11
N PHE A 257 -4.22 10.59 -14.32
CA PHE A 257 -4.35 11.38 -15.54
C PHE A 257 -5.40 10.75 -16.46
N ILE A 258 -5.91 11.54 -17.40
CA ILE A 258 -6.90 11.09 -18.38
C ILE A 258 -6.17 10.21 -19.41
N GLU A 259 -6.62 8.96 -19.56
CA GLU A 259 -6.11 8.03 -20.59
C GLU A 259 -6.92 8.09 -21.86
N SER A 260 -8.25 8.17 -21.73
CA SER A 260 -9.16 8.23 -22.86
C SER A 260 -10.47 8.92 -22.49
N ILE A 261 -11.25 9.24 -23.52
CA ILE A 261 -12.61 9.73 -23.39
C ILE A 261 -13.54 8.91 -24.29
N ASP A 262 -14.61 8.38 -23.71
CA ASP A 262 -15.70 7.73 -24.42
C ASP A 262 -16.80 8.76 -24.68
N ILE A 263 -16.72 9.46 -25.81
CA ILE A 263 -17.74 10.44 -26.19
C ILE A 263 -19.07 9.72 -26.45
N LYS A 264 -20.14 10.20 -25.81
CA LYS A 264 -21.50 9.68 -25.99
C LYS A 264 -22.30 10.52 -26.97
N ASN A 265 -22.07 11.84 -26.96
CA ASN A 265 -22.66 12.78 -27.91
C ASN A 265 -21.82 14.06 -28.01
N HIS A 266 -22.25 15.04 -28.82
CA HIS A 266 -21.49 16.28 -29.05
C HIS A 266 -21.30 17.18 -27.81
N LYS A 267 -21.97 16.90 -26.68
CA LYS A 267 -21.84 17.69 -25.43
C LYS A 267 -21.38 16.86 -24.22
N PHE A 268 -21.30 15.54 -24.32
CA PHE A 268 -21.06 14.65 -23.19
C PHE A 268 -20.18 13.44 -23.57
N GLY A 269 -19.25 13.10 -22.67
CA GLY A 269 -18.49 11.87 -22.71
C GLY A 269 -18.11 11.39 -21.31
N VAL A 270 -17.53 10.20 -21.23
CA VAL A 270 -17.01 9.64 -19.98
C VAL A 270 -15.49 9.60 -20.07
N LEU A 271 -14.81 10.26 -19.13
CA LEU A 271 -13.36 10.18 -19.01
C LEU A 271 -12.98 8.87 -18.33
N ASN A 272 -11.98 8.19 -18.88
CA ASN A 272 -11.33 7.05 -18.23
C ASN A 272 -9.95 7.51 -17.74
N PHE A 273 -9.68 7.31 -16.45
CA PHE A 273 -8.41 7.69 -15.81
C PHE A 273 -7.45 6.51 -15.69
N SER A 274 -6.18 6.82 -15.47
CA SER A 274 -5.07 5.86 -15.35
C SER A 274 -5.20 4.81 -14.25
N ASN A 275 -6.04 5.06 -13.24
CA ASN A 275 -6.34 4.11 -12.17
C ASN A 275 -7.61 3.27 -12.46
N GLY A 276 -8.20 3.40 -13.65
CA GLY A 276 -9.44 2.75 -14.06
C GLY A 276 -10.72 3.43 -13.57
N SER A 277 -10.62 4.51 -12.80
CA SER A 277 -11.79 5.31 -12.41
C SER A 277 -12.39 6.04 -13.62
N LYS A 278 -13.69 6.36 -13.52
CA LYS A 278 -14.45 7.03 -14.58
C LYS A 278 -15.17 8.25 -14.05
N GLU A 279 -15.31 9.26 -14.88
CA GLU A 279 -16.04 10.48 -14.54
C GLU A 279 -16.80 11.02 -15.74
N ASN A 280 -18.02 11.49 -15.49
CA ASN A 280 -18.82 12.17 -16.50
C ASN A 280 -18.19 13.53 -16.85
N PHE A 281 -17.99 13.77 -18.13
CA PHE A 281 -17.38 15.00 -18.64
C PHE A 281 -18.31 15.69 -19.63
N ILE A 282 -18.61 16.94 -19.33
CA ILE A 282 -19.39 17.81 -20.21
C ILE A 282 -18.41 18.66 -21.02
N ILE A 283 -18.58 18.64 -22.33
CA ILE A 283 -17.76 19.41 -23.24
C ILE A 283 -18.03 20.90 -22.97
N PRO A 284 -17.00 21.68 -22.57
CA PRO A 284 -17.19 23.09 -22.26
C PRO A 284 -17.50 23.89 -23.53
N TYR A 285 -17.96 25.13 -23.36
CA TYR A 285 -18.04 26.07 -24.47
C TYR A 285 -16.63 26.42 -24.96
N LYS A 286 -16.48 26.50 -26.28
CA LYS A 286 -15.31 27.07 -26.96
C LYS A 286 -15.15 28.55 -26.61
N ASP A 287 -16.27 29.27 -26.54
CA ASP A 287 -16.34 30.62 -25.96
C ASP A 287 -17.51 30.67 -24.97
N LYS A 288 -17.17 30.77 -23.69
CA LYS A 288 -18.16 30.78 -22.60
C LYS A 288 -19.04 32.04 -22.61
N PHE A 289 -18.51 33.19 -23.01
CA PHE A 289 -19.26 34.46 -22.98
C PHE A 289 -20.33 34.49 -24.07
N ASN A 290 -19.96 34.04 -25.26
CA ASN A 290 -20.85 33.97 -26.41
C ASN A 290 -21.60 32.63 -26.53
N GLN A 291 -21.43 31.73 -25.56
CA GLN A 291 -22.02 30.38 -25.54
C GLN A 291 -21.75 29.58 -26.83
N ILE A 292 -20.56 29.72 -27.39
CA ILE A 292 -20.17 29.04 -28.63
C ILE A 292 -19.69 27.64 -28.29
N HIS A 293 -20.32 26.63 -28.88
CA HIS A 293 -19.90 25.23 -28.73
C HIS A 293 -18.75 24.87 -29.68
N TYR A 294 -18.02 23.80 -29.34
CA TYR A 294 -17.09 23.17 -30.26
C TYR A 294 -17.83 22.52 -31.42
N ASN A 295 -17.23 22.56 -32.61
CA ASN A 295 -17.73 21.87 -33.79
C ASN A 295 -17.05 20.51 -33.96
N VAL A 296 -17.70 19.59 -34.67
CA VAL A 296 -17.08 18.33 -35.10
C VAL A 296 -15.77 18.63 -35.83
N GLY A 297 -14.71 17.91 -35.48
CA GLY A 297 -13.36 18.13 -35.98
C GLY A 297 -12.52 19.15 -35.19
N ASP A 298 -13.12 19.92 -34.27
CA ASP A 298 -12.33 20.77 -33.37
C ASP A 298 -11.48 19.92 -32.42
N THR A 299 -10.28 20.41 -32.10
CA THR A 299 -9.43 19.83 -31.06
C THR A 299 -9.81 20.43 -29.71
N ILE A 300 -10.09 19.55 -28.75
CA ILE A 300 -10.40 19.91 -27.37
C ILE A 300 -9.22 19.53 -26.48
N LEU A 301 -8.79 20.48 -25.65
CA LEU A 301 -7.75 20.31 -24.63
C LEU A 301 -8.43 20.23 -23.26
N ILE A 302 -8.16 19.16 -22.52
CA ILE A 302 -8.65 18.97 -21.16
C ILE A 302 -7.47 18.87 -20.20
N ASN A 303 -7.54 19.65 -19.14
CA ASN A 303 -6.84 19.39 -17.89
C ASN A 303 -7.83 19.61 -16.74
N LEU A 304 -7.72 18.80 -15.69
CA LEU A 304 -8.65 18.82 -14.56
C LEU A 304 -7.88 19.04 -13.28
N GLU A 305 -8.46 19.83 -12.37
CA GLU A 305 -8.02 19.86 -10.98
C GLU A 305 -8.44 18.55 -10.31
N LYS A 306 -7.46 17.88 -9.71
CA LYS A 306 -7.62 16.64 -8.95
C LYS A 306 -6.90 16.76 -7.62
N GLU A 307 -7.25 15.86 -6.72
CA GLU A 307 -6.57 15.74 -5.44
C GLU A 307 -6.28 14.28 -5.16
N ASN A 308 -5.15 14.06 -4.50
CA ASN A 308 -4.89 12.82 -3.79
C ASN A 308 -4.99 13.09 -2.28
N HIS A 309 -4.53 12.16 -1.46
CA HIS A 309 -4.69 12.28 -0.01
C HIS A 309 -3.79 13.34 0.67
N LEU A 310 -2.84 13.97 -0.04
CA LEU A 310 -1.96 15.02 0.51
C LEU A 310 -1.89 16.32 -0.31
N GLU A 311 -2.11 16.26 -1.63
CA GLU A 311 -1.93 17.42 -2.51
C GLU A 311 -3.00 17.52 -3.60
N ARG A 312 -3.28 18.78 -3.99
CA ARG A 312 -4.05 19.13 -5.18
C ARG A 312 -3.10 19.29 -6.36
N TYR A 313 -3.54 18.88 -7.54
CA TYR A 313 -2.74 18.96 -8.76
C TYR A 313 -3.63 19.07 -9.99
N ILE A 314 -3.05 19.56 -11.08
CA ILE A 314 -3.70 19.59 -12.39
C ILE A 314 -3.23 18.37 -13.18
N THR A 315 -4.14 17.65 -13.81
CA THR A 315 -3.79 16.52 -14.68
C THR A 315 -2.97 16.99 -15.87
N LYS A 316 -2.20 16.07 -16.48
CA LYS A 316 -1.55 16.37 -17.77
C LYS A 316 -2.60 16.73 -18.81
N ASP A 317 -2.20 17.59 -19.74
CA ASP A 317 -2.97 17.95 -20.91
C ASP A 317 -3.37 16.71 -21.71
N PHE A 318 -4.67 16.48 -21.83
CA PHE A 318 -5.26 15.46 -22.67
C PHE A 318 -5.93 16.12 -23.87
N LYS A 319 -5.66 15.61 -25.07
CA LYS A 319 -6.16 16.17 -26.33
C LYS A 319 -6.96 15.12 -27.08
N PHE A 320 -8.11 15.51 -27.58
CA PHE A 320 -8.89 14.69 -28.50
C PHE A 320 -9.57 15.57 -29.55
N ILE A 321 -9.97 14.96 -30.66
CA ILE A 321 -10.75 15.62 -31.72
C ILE A 321 -12.21 15.24 -31.52
N LEU A 322 -13.11 16.22 -31.51
CA LEU A 322 -14.54 15.98 -31.34
C LEU A 322 -15.08 15.17 -32.53
N PRO A 323 -15.50 13.90 -32.33
CA PRO A 323 -15.98 13.06 -33.42
C PRO A 323 -17.42 13.41 -33.82
N GLU A 324 -17.81 12.97 -35.02
CA GLU A 324 -19.21 13.01 -35.46
C GLU A 324 -19.98 11.85 -34.81
N ILE A 325 -20.83 12.16 -33.83
CA ILE A 325 -21.70 11.18 -33.17
C ILE A 325 -23.14 11.67 -33.22
N ILE A 326 -24.04 10.81 -33.68
CA ILE A 326 -25.49 11.07 -33.64
C ILE A 326 -26.04 10.40 -32.38
N ASP A 327 -26.60 11.20 -31.49
CA ASP A 327 -27.21 10.69 -30.28
C ASP A 327 -28.69 10.37 -30.53
N THR A 328 -29.04 9.10 -30.36
CA THR A 328 -30.40 8.59 -30.53
C THR A 328 -30.92 7.89 -29.26
N ILE A 329 -30.12 7.92 -28.19
CA ILE A 329 -30.41 7.18 -26.97
C ILE A 329 -31.11 8.12 -26.00
N ALA A 330 -32.25 7.69 -25.48
CA ALA A 330 -32.94 8.43 -24.43
C ALA A 330 -32.23 8.28 -23.08
N PRO A 331 -32.30 9.30 -22.19
CA PRO A 331 -31.82 9.14 -20.83
C PRO A 331 -32.58 7.98 -20.16
N LYS A 332 -31.96 7.32 -19.17
CA LYS A 332 -32.57 6.24 -18.37
C LYS A 332 -32.32 6.51 -16.89
N ILE A 333 -33.23 6.09 -16.01
CA ILE A 333 -32.99 6.16 -14.57
C ILE A 333 -32.06 5.00 -14.18
N ILE A 334 -30.86 5.32 -13.71
CA ILE A 334 -29.85 4.33 -13.26
C ILE A 334 -30.07 3.98 -11.79
N SER A 335 -30.39 4.97 -10.96
CA SER A 335 -30.38 4.80 -9.51
C SER A 335 -31.40 5.71 -8.84
N LYS A 336 -31.95 5.21 -7.72
CA LYS A 336 -32.94 5.89 -6.87
C LYS A 336 -32.50 5.63 -5.42
N LYS A 337 -32.01 6.67 -4.73
CA LYS A 337 -31.51 6.54 -3.35
C LYS A 337 -32.25 7.49 -2.43
N ILE A 338 -32.73 7.00 -1.29
CA ILE A 338 -33.33 7.82 -0.24
C ILE A 338 -32.29 8.06 0.84
N LEU A 339 -32.09 9.32 1.22
CA LEU A 339 -31.23 9.75 2.32
C LEU A 339 -31.94 10.90 3.05
N ASN A 340 -32.19 10.74 4.36
CA ASN A 340 -32.78 11.77 5.22
C ASN A 340 -34.06 12.39 4.63
N GLU A 341 -35.07 11.57 4.31
CA GLU A 341 -36.37 12.01 3.76
C GLU A 341 -36.28 12.77 2.43
N LYS A 342 -35.16 12.62 1.70
CA LYS A 342 -34.96 13.12 0.34
C LYS A 342 -34.64 11.98 -0.59
N ILE A 343 -35.05 12.09 -1.85
CA ILE A 343 -34.71 11.09 -2.88
C ILE A 343 -33.83 11.72 -3.94
N ASN A 344 -32.70 11.07 -4.20
CA ASN A 344 -31.81 11.37 -5.32
C ASN A 344 -32.11 10.37 -6.45
N ILE A 345 -32.41 10.90 -7.63
CA ILE A 345 -32.67 10.12 -8.85
C ILE A 345 -31.55 10.45 -9.83
N GLU A 346 -30.84 9.41 -10.25
CA GLU A 346 -29.68 9.51 -11.13
C GLU A 346 -30.04 8.99 -12.53
N PHE A 347 -29.65 9.74 -13.55
CA PHE A 347 -29.92 9.47 -14.95
C PHE A 347 -28.65 9.05 -15.70
N SER A 348 -28.81 8.27 -16.77
CA SER A 348 -27.70 7.79 -17.59
C SER A 348 -27.04 8.85 -18.46
N GLU A 349 -27.71 9.98 -18.63
CA GLU A 349 -27.31 11.05 -19.53
C GLU A 349 -27.70 12.41 -18.92
N PRO A 350 -26.98 13.49 -19.27
CA PRO A 350 -27.27 14.79 -18.72
C PRO A 350 -28.61 15.30 -19.24
N LEU A 351 -29.41 15.84 -18.32
CA LEU A 351 -30.74 16.36 -18.63
C LEU A 351 -30.65 17.79 -19.22
N LYS A 352 -31.54 18.09 -20.17
CA LYS A 352 -31.58 19.35 -20.93
C LYS A 352 -31.60 20.62 -20.08
N ASN A 353 -32.13 20.53 -18.85
CA ASN A 353 -32.39 21.69 -17.99
C ASN A 353 -31.18 22.21 -17.21
N VAL A 354 -29.98 21.66 -17.40
CA VAL A 354 -28.78 22.14 -16.73
C VAL A 354 -27.85 22.80 -17.73
N ASN A 355 -28.00 24.12 -17.90
CA ASN A 355 -26.99 24.92 -18.58
C ASN A 355 -25.81 25.13 -17.60
N ASN A 356 -24.74 24.36 -17.79
CA ASN A 356 -23.45 24.50 -17.11
C ASN A 356 -23.51 24.75 -15.60
N LEU A 357 -23.75 23.70 -14.81
CA LEU A 357 -23.37 23.55 -13.38
C LEU A 357 -23.66 24.69 -12.38
N LYS A 358 -24.29 25.82 -12.75
CA LYS A 358 -24.70 26.92 -11.86
C LYS A 358 -25.90 27.75 -12.32
N GLU A 359 -26.39 27.61 -13.56
CA GLU A 359 -27.58 28.36 -14.02
C GLU A 359 -28.63 27.41 -14.62
N ILE A 360 -29.71 27.20 -13.87
CA ILE A 360 -30.88 26.43 -14.31
C ILE A 360 -31.70 27.34 -15.23
N ASP A 361 -31.96 26.88 -16.46
CA ASP A 361 -32.99 27.49 -17.30
C ASP A 361 -34.36 27.08 -16.73
N ASP A 362 -35.04 28.04 -16.09
CA ASP A 362 -36.29 27.84 -15.33
C ASP A 362 -37.53 27.70 -16.26
N SER A 363 -37.34 27.72 -17.58
CA SER A 363 -38.42 27.68 -18.58
C SER A 363 -39.06 26.30 -18.79
N LEU A 364 -38.41 25.21 -18.35
CA LEU A 364 -38.86 23.83 -18.55
C LEU A 364 -39.07 23.07 -17.23
N LYS A 365 -39.90 23.56 -16.31
CA LYS A 365 -40.13 22.88 -15.02
C LYS A 365 -40.57 21.42 -15.20
N LEU A 366 -39.78 20.48 -14.68
CA LEU A 366 -40.13 19.07 -14.64
C LEU A 366 -41.42 18.89 -13.84
N LYS A 367 -42.32 18.06 -14.35
CA LYS A 367 -43.59 17.77 -13.69
C LYS A 367 -43.40 16.53 -12.81
N ILE A 368 -43.17 16.77 -11.53
CA ILE A 368 -43.01 15.72 -10.51
C ILE A 368 -44.20 15.82 -9.55
N LEU A 369 -44.95 14.72 -9.39
CA LEU A 369 -46.08 14.65 -8.47
C LEU A 369 -45.82 13.58 -7.41
N GLY A 370 -45.99 13.93 -6.14
CA GLY A 370 -46.05 13.00 -5.01
C GLY A 370 -47.50 12.71 -4.67
N PHE A 371 -47.78 11.50 -4.22
CA PHE A 371 -49.12 11.07 -3.86
C PHE A 371 -49.18 10.58 -2.42
N SER A 372 -50.08 11.18 -1.65
CA SER A 372 -50.47 10.74 -0.31
C SER A 372 -51.90 10.20 -0.38
N ASN A 373 -52.07 8.88 -0.43
CA ASN A 373 -53.34 8.13 -0.51
C ASN A 373 -54.35 8.56 -1.61
N ARG A 374 -54.92 9.76 -1.56
CA ARG A 374 -55.94 10.29 -2.48
C ARG A 374 -55.58 11.64 -3.15
N ASP A 375 -54.59 12.37 -2.63
CA ASP A 375 -54.22 13.69 -3.14
C ASP A 375 -52.87 13.65 -3.88
N SER A 376 -52.74 14.49 -4.91
CA SER A 376 -51.48 14.71 -5.63
C SER A 376 -50.90 16.07 -5.25
N ILE A 377 -49.64 16.08 -4.84
CA ILE A 377 -48.89 17.28 -4.48
C ILE A 377 -47.77 17.48 -5.50
N LYS A 378 -47.60 18.71 -5.99
CA LYS A 378 -46.45 19.05 -6.83
C LYS A 378 -45.19 19.02 -5.98
N MET A 379 -44.21 18.23 -6.39
CA MET A 379 -42.96 18.09 -5.65
C MET A 379 -41.96 19.16 -6.04
N GLU A 380 -41.25 19.66 -5.04
CA GLU A 380 -40.08 20.50 -5.24
C GLU A 380 -38.86 19.64 -5.53
N TYR A 381 -38.05 20.10 -6.48
CA TYR A 381 -36.84 19.41 -6.86
C TYR A 381 -35.71 20.40 -7.15
N THR A 382 -34.49 19.94 -6.96
CA THR A 382 -33.26 20.67 -7.27
C THR A 382 -32.34 19.77 -8.07
N PHE A 383 -31.68 20.30 -9.09
CA PHE A 383 -30.56 19.61 -9.73
C PHE A 383 -29.35 19.66 -8.80
N MET A 384 -28.80 18.50 -8.46
CA MET A 384 -27.51 18.43 -7.77
C MET A 384 -26.36 18.60 -8.77
N ASP A 385 -26.56 18.02 -9.95
CA ASP A 385 -25.68 18.06 -11.10
C ASP A 385 -26.53 17.75 -12.36
N PRO A 386 -25.97 17.80 -13.57
CA PRO A 386 -26.70 17.50 -14.81
C PRO A 386 -27.34 16.11 -14.91
N PHE A 387 -26.91 15.15 -14.10
CA PHE A 387 -27.36 13.75 -14.09
C PHE A 387 -28.25 13.42 -12.89
N THR A 388 -28.32 14.27 -11.88
CA THR A 388 -28.99 13.95 -10.61
C THR A 388 -30.01 15.00 -10.21
N ILE A 389 -31.24 14.55 -9.99
CA ILE A 389 -32.31 15.35 -9.39
C ILE A 389 -32.53 14.91 -7.95
N ARG A 390 -32.58 15.87 -7.03
CA ARG A 390 -32.99 15.68 -5.65
C ARG A 390 -34.39 16.21 -5.44
N ILE A 391 -35.29 15.36 -4.95
CA ILE A 391 -36.65 15.74 -4.57
C ILE A 391 -36.72 15.77 -3.04
N SER A 392 -37.32 16.84 -2.50
CA SER A 392 -37.47 17.07 -1.05
C SER A 392 -38.95 16.99 -0.62
N ASN A 393 -39.22 17.10 0.68
CA ASN A 393 -40.55 17.10 1.28
C ASN A 393 -41.33 15.79 1.02
N LEU A 394 -40.72 14.66 1.36
CA LEU A 394 -41.34 13.34 1.19
C LEU A 394 -42.30 12.96 2.32
N ASP A 395 -42.51 13.85 3.30
CA ASP A 395 -43.38 13.62 4.45
C ASP A 395 -44.80 13.25 4.00
N SER A 396 -45.25 12.07 4.41
CA SER A 396 -46.57 11.51 4.06
C SER A 396 -46.78 11.13 2.58
N ILE A 397 -45.74 11.15 1.74
CA ILE A 397 -45.82 10.70 0.35
C ILE A 397 -45.55 9.18 0.28
N ASN A 398 -46.45 8.44 -0.38
CA ASN A 398 -46.32 6.99 -0.54
C ASN A 398 -45.59 6.62 -1.84
N TYR A 399 -45.87 7.35 -2.92
CA TYR A 399 -45.20 7.17 -4.20
C TYR A 399 -45.05 8.48 -4.97
N ILE A 400 -43.98 8.55 -5.76
CA ILE A 400 -43.69 9.66 -6.66
C ILE A 400 -43.93 9.20 -8.09
N LYS A 401 -44.65 10.01 -8.85
CA LYS A 401 -44.86 9.83 -10.28
C LYS A 401 -44.03 10.85 -11.06
N LEU A 402 -43.12 10.34 -11.87
CA LEU A 402 -42.34 11.12 -12.81
C LEU A 402 -43.01 11.05 -14.18
N PHE A 403 -43.45 12.20 -14.68
CA PHE A 403 -43.98 12.32 -16.04
C PHE A 403 -42.79 12.47 -17.00
N GLN A 404 -42.49 11.38 -17.71
CA GLN A 404 -41.26 11.21 -18.47
C GLN A 404 -41.27 12.02 -19.77
N ASP A 405 -42.44 12.43 -20.27
CA ASP A 405 -42.62 13.26 -21.48
C ASP A 405 -41.88 14.63 -21.43
N ASN A 406 -41.51 15.07 -20.22
CA ASN A 406 -40.78 16.31 -19.97
C ASN A 406 -39.31 16.09 -19.57
N ILE A 407 -38.86 14.83 -19.43
CA ILE A 407 -37.47 14.50 -19.12
C ILE A 407 -36.76 14.20 -20.43
N LYS A 408 -35.93 15.16 -20.85
CA LYS A 408 -35.16 15.09 -22.09
C LYS A 408 -33.68 15.15 -21.76
N ASP A 409 -32.88 14.42 -22.51
CA ASP A 409 -31.45 14.69 -22.55
C ASP A 409 -31.16 16.02 -23.27
N ILE A 410 -29.88 16.40 -23.33
CA ILE A 410 -29.39 17.56 -24.05
C ILE A 410 -29.74 17.54 -25.56
N ASN A 411 -29.92 16.37 -26.18
CA ASN A 411 -30.21 16.19 -27.61
C ASN A 411 -31.71 16.07 -27.93
N ASN A 412 -32.57 16.23 -26.92
CA ASN A 412 -34.02 16.12 -26.98
C ASN A 412 -34.58 14.69 -27.11
N ASN A 413 -33.77 13.65 -26.87
CA ASN A 413 -34.31 12.30 -26.72
C ASN A 413 -35.12 12.23 -25.41
N ILE A 414 -36.34 11.73 -25.52
CA ILE A 414 -37.30 11.67 -24.41
C ILE A 414 -37.11 10.34 -23.70
N LEU A 415 -37.03 10.35 -22.37
CA LEU A 415 -36.98 9.16 -21.52
C LEU A 415 -38.09 8.16 -21.95
N LEU A 416 -37.67 6.99 -22.46
CA LEU A 416 -38.54 5.99 -23.10
C LEU A 416 -39.31 5.14 -22.05
N ASP A 417 -40.37 5.71 -21.49
CA ASP A 417 -41.54 5.03 -20.92
C ASP A 417 -42.54 6.09 -20.45
N SER A 418 -43.85 5.96 -20.64
CA SER A 418 -44.74 7.12 -20.39
C SER A 418 -44.81 7.54 -18.90
N ILE A 419 -44.56 6.61 -17.95
CA ILE A 419 -44.78 6.84 -16.50
C ILE A 419 -43.81 6.00 -15.65
N THR A 420 -42.99 6.62 -14.79
CA THR A 420 -42.22 5.92 -13.74
C THR A 420 -42.86 6.21 -12.39
N ILE A 421 -43.21 5.16 -11.65
CA ILE A 421 -43.69 5.24 -10.26
C ILE A 421 -42.57 4.78 -9.33
N ILE A 422 -42.25 5.60 -8.34
CA ILE A 422 -41.27 5.26 -7.28
C ILE A 422 -42.04 5.13 -5.98
N SER A 423 -42.14 3.91 -5.47
CA SER A 423 -42.69 3.63 -4.13
C SER A 423 -41.64 3.99 -3.07
N ILE A 424 -42.00 4.84 -2.11
CA ILE A 424 -41.11 5.27 -1.02
C ILE A 424 -40.99 4.16 0.03
N ASN A 425 -42.08 3.42 0.26
CA ASN A 425 -42.14 2.35 1.26
C ASN A 425 -41.28 1.11 0.93
N ASP A 426 -40.91 0.92 -0.35
CA ASP A 426 -40.06 -0.19 -0.77
C ASP A 426 -38.56 0.09 -0.61
N LEU A 427 -38.18 1.36 -0.40
CA LEU A 427 -36.78 1.82 -0.32
C LEU A 427 -36.29 2.04 1.13
N THR A 428 -37.18 2.09 2.12
CA THR A 428 -36.87 2.35 3.54
C THR A 428 -36.60 1.10 4.38
N LYS A 429 -36.56 -0.11 3.77
CA LYS A 429 -36.33 -1.38 4.50
C LYS A 429 -34.87 -1.64 4.91
N ASN A 430 -33.92 -0.85 4.46
CA ASN A 430 -32.53 -0.93 4.89
C ASN A 430 -32.12 0.44 5.45
N GLU A 431 -31.47 0.45 6.61
CA GLU A 431 -31.06 1.62 7.41
C GLU A 431 -32.04 2.01 8.52
N ASN A 432 -32.12 1.15 9.53
CA ASN A 432 -32.44 1.56 10.90
C ASN A 432 -31.64 0.67 11.87
N THR A 433 -30.33 0.87 11.93
CA THR A 433 -29.55 0.50 13.13
C THR A 433 -29.29 1.77 13.91
N SER A 434 -30.24 2.11 14.78
CA SER A 434 -30.11 3.16 15.77
C SER A 434 -28.93 2.87 16.70
N LEU A 435 -28.08 3.88 16.89
CA LEU A 435 -26.80 3.84 17.59
C LEU A 435 -26.94 3.89 19.14
N ASP A 436 -28.12 3.64 19.68
CA ASP A 436 -28.46 4.04 21.06
C ASP A 436 -28.25 2.95 22.14
N ASN A 437 -27.77 1.77 21.78
CA ASN A 437 -27.52 0.67 22.75
C ASN A 437 -26.07 0.21 22.84
N LEU A 438 -25.12 0.98 22.30
CA LEU A 438 -23.70 0.65 22.43
C LEU A 438 -23.22 0.96 23.86
N LYS A 439 -22.86 -0.11 24.56
CA LYS A 439 -22.10 -0.09 25.79
C LYS A 439 -20.70 0.49 25.51
N THR A 440 -20.55 1.80 25.62
CA THR A 440 -19.30 2.53 25.33
C THR A 440 -18.55 2.95 26.59
N GLY A 441 -17.24 3.17 26.48
CA GLY A 441 -16.37 3.77 27.49
C GLY A 441 -15.59 4.96 26.91
N SER A 442 -14.73 5.57 27.72
CA SER A 442 -13.94 6.75 27.32
C SER A 442 -12.47 6.58 27.68
N ILE A 443 -11.59 7.24 26.92
CA ILE A 443 -10.15 7.34 27.19
C ILE A 443 -9.79 8.82 27.30
N MET A 444 -9.13 9.23 28.37
CA MET A 444 -8.64 10.60 28.58
C MET A 444 -7.18 10.57 29.00
N GLY A 445 -6.45 11.64 28.66
CA GLY A 445 -5.03 11.70 28.99
C GLY A 445 -4.37 13.02 28.60
N THR A 446 -3.04 13.01 28.70
CA THR A 446 -2.18 14.14 28.33
C THR A 446 -1.20 13.78 27.25
N VAL A 447 -0.76 14.78 26.50
CA VAL A 447 0.32 14.66 25.52
C VAL A 447 1.41 15.65 25.87
N ASP A 448 2.62 15.13 26.09
CA ASP A 448 3.83 15.93 26.23
C ASP A 448 4.40 16.20 24.83
N TYR A 449 4.12 17.40 24.31
CA TYR A 449 4.56 17.86 23.00
C TYR A 449 5.01 19.32 23.07
N TYR A 450 6.24 19.58 22.63
CA TYR A 450 6.86 20.91 22.66
C TYR A 450 6.85 21.63 21.31
N GLY A 451 6.23 21.05 20.29
CA GLY A 451 6.11 21.68 18.97
C GLY A 451 4.90 22.62 18.86
N ASN A 452 4.74 23.21 17.69
CA ASN A 452 3.71 24.21 17.39
C ASN A 452 2.60 23.70 16.45
N VAL A 453 2.64 22.43 16.07
CA VAL A 453 1.64 21.83 15.17
C VAL A 453 0.55 21.15 16.01
N PRO A 454 -0.75 21.32 15.69
CA PRO A 454 -1.81 20.59 16.38
C PRO A 454 -1.62 19.07 16.26
N ILE A 455 -1.92 18.34 17.33
CA ILE A 455 -1.81 16.87 17.35
C ILE A 455 -3.19 16.23 17.22
N ILE A 456 -3.27 15.21 16.39
CA ILE A 456 -4.43 14.33 16.27
C ILE A 456 -4.04 12.95 16.77
N LEU A 457 -4.88 12.39 17.64
CA LEU A 457 -4.76 11.04 18.15
C LEU A 457 -5.77 10.13 17.46
N ASN A 458 -5.37 8.89 17.24
CA ASN A 458 -6.18 7.82 16.70
C ASN A 458 -6.18 6.62 17.67
N ALA A 459 -7.36 6.25 18.15
CA ALA A 459 -7.60 5.01 18.85
C ALA A 459 -8.16 3.98 17.86
N LYS A 460 -7.35 2.97 17.51
CA LYS A 460 -7.74 1.89 16.61
C LYS A 460 -8.14 0.64 17.39
N ASN A 461 -9.38 0.19 17.23
CA ASN A 461 -9.85 -1.07 17.81
C ASN A 461 -9.19 -2.26 17.08
N ILE A 462 -8.62 -3.19 17.84
CA ILE A 462 -7.85 -4.32 17.31
C ILE A 462 -8.74 -5.38 16.65
N GLU A 463 -9.97 -5.55 17.16
CA GLU A 463 -10.86 -6.63 16.73
C GLU A 463 -11.60 -6.28 15.44
N ASN A 464 -12.14 -5.06 15.34
CA ASN A 464 -12.95 -4.63 14.20
C ASN A 464 -12.27 -3.61 13.29
N ASN A 465 -11.04 -3.19 13.59
CA ASN A 465 -10.25 -2.20 12.85
C ASN A 465 -10.90 -0.80 12.72
N LEU A 466 -11.91 -0.47 13.53
CA LEU A 466 -12.49 0.88 13.56
C LEU A 466 -11.51 1.87 14.18
N ASN A 467 -11.40 3.04 13.56
CA ASN A 467 -10.57 4.15 14.04
C ASN A 467 -11.46 5.24 14.64
N PHE A 468 -11.01 5.79 15.76
CA PHE A 468 -11.64 6.93 16.43
C PHE A 468 -10.60 8.01 16.58
N PHE A 469 -10.97 9.27 16.39
CA PHE A 469 -10.02 10.39 16.37
C PHE A 469 -10.34 11.41 17.45
N ALA A 470 -9.31 11.95 18.07
CA ALA A 470 -9.41 13.04 19.05
C ALA A 470 -8.33 14.09 18.75
N MET A 471 -8.69 15.37 18.87
CA MET A 471 -7.73 16.45 18.74
C MET A 471 -7.18 16.81 20.11
N VAL A 472 -5.88 17.02 20.22
CA VAL A 472 -5.24 17.47 21.46
C VAL A 472 -5.48 18.97 21.64
N GLN A 473 -6.01 19.35 22.81
CA GLN A 473 -6.24 20.74 23.19
C GLN A 473 -5.62 21.00 24.56
N ASN A 474 -4.79 22.03 24.68
CA ASN A 474 -4.07 22.36 25.92
C ASN A 474 -3.37 21.14 26.55
N ASN A 475 -2.65 20.37 25.72
CA ASN A 475 -1.95 19.13 26.08
C ASN A 475 -2.85 18.02 26.65
N LYS A 476 -4.16 18.08 26.43
CA LYS A 476 -5.14 17.07 26.86
C LYS A 476 -5.92 16.53 25.68
N TYR A 477 -6.39 15.29 25.80
CA TYR A 477 -7.25 14.64 24.81
C TYR A 477 -8.32 13.79 25.49
N GLU A 478 -9.40 13.54 24.75
CA GLU A 478 -10.52 12.73 25.19
C GLU A 478 -11.14 12.00 23.99
N PHE A 479 -11.24 10.68 24.09
CA PHE A 479 -12.06 9.85 23.22
C PHE A 479 -13.35 9.50 23.94
N ASN A 480 -14.46 9.97 23.39
CA ASN A 480 -15.78 9.68 23.91
C ASN A 480 -16.46 8.57 23.13
N SER A 481 -17.26 7.79 23.84
CA SER A 481 -18.13 6.77 23.26
C SER A 481 -17.40 5.69 22.46
N LEU A 482 -16.25 5.23 22.95
CA LEU A 482 -15.54 4.09 22.38
C LEU A 482 -16.27 2.78 22.73
N PRO A 483 -16.64 1.92 21.76
CA PRO A 483 -17.12 0.58 22.05
C PRO A 483 -16.15 -0.19 22.97
N SER A 484 -16.67 -1.09 23.81
CA SER A 484 -15.81 -1.96 24.61
C SER A 484 -14.91 -2.81 23.71
N GLY A 485 -13.61 -2.89 24.03
CA GLY A 485 -12.64 -3.65 23.25
C GLY A 485 -11.21 -3.22 23.55
N LYS A 486 -10.24 -3.80 22.84
CA LYS A 486 -8.83 -3.43 22.95
C LYS A 486 -8.44 -2.46 21.84
N TYR A 487 -7.69 -1.43 22.23
CA TYR A 487 -7.30 -0.33 21.37
C TYR A 487 -5.79 -0.17 21.32
N ILE A 488 -5.27 0.21 20.16
CA ILE A 488 -3.94 0.77 20.00
C ILE A 488 -4.12 2.27 19.86
N LEU A 489 -3.36 3.03 20.66
CA LEU A 489 -3.37 4.49 20.62
C LEU A 489 -2.09 5.01 20.00
N TRP A 490 -2.25 5.88 19.03
CA TRP A 490 -1.14 6.60 18.41
C TRP A 490 -1.62 7.99 18.00
N GLY A 491 -0.71 8.85 17.61
CA GLY A 491 -1.02 10.19 17.15
C GLY A 491 0.03 10.74 16.24
N TYR A 492 -0.29 11.87 15.63
CA TYR A 492 0.58 12.53 14.68
C TYR A 492 0.30 14.03 14.63
N GLU A 493 1.29 14.78 14.16
CA GLU A 493 1.13 16.18 13.81
C GLU A 493 0.13 16.34 12.64
N SER A 494 -0.86 17.21 12.81
CA SER A 494 -1.90 17.52 11.81
C SER A 494 -1.38 18.44 10.71
N LEU A 495 -0.40 17.97 9.94
CA LEU A 495 0.16 18.67 8.78
C LEU A 495 -0.69 18.50 7.51
N ASN A 496 -1.55 17.49 7.46
CA ASN A 496 -2.39 17.24 6.29
C ASN A 496 -3.56 18.23 6.25
N ILE A 497 -3.53 19.13 5.27
CA ILE A 497 -4.55 20.17 5.08
C ILE A 497 -5.81 19.68 4.37
N LEU A 498 -5.76 18.53 3.67
CA LEU A 498 -6.89 17.99 2.92
C LEU A 498 -7.75 17.06 3.77
N ASP A 499 -7.10 16.23 4.58
CA ASP A 499 -7.76 15.27 5.46
C ASP A 499 -6.94 15.08 6.74
N SER A 500 -7.40 15.70 7.83
CA SER A 500 -6.71 15.64 9.12
C SER A 500 -6.79 14.25 9.79
N THR A 501 -7.69 13.38 9.33
CA THR A 501 -7.77 11.98 9.80
C THR A 501 -6.68 11.07 9.20
N ARG A 502 -5.89 11.61 8.27
CA ARG A 502 -4.71 10.96 7.70
C ARG A 502 -3.46 11.76 8.05
N TYR A 503 -2.45 11.06 8.54
CA TYR A 503 -1.15 11.67 8.75
C TYR A 503 -0.56 12.14 7.41
N PHE A 504 0.27 13.17 7.48
CA PHE A 504 1.01 13.66 6.32
C PHE A 504 2.28 12.83 6.14
N SER A 505 2.38 12.02 5.08
CA SER A 505 3.54 11.17 4.80
C SER A 505 4.70 11.88 4.09
N GLY A 506 4.56 13.19 3.85
CA GLY A 506 5.59 14.05 3.27
C GLY A 506 5.45 14.21 1.76
N ILE A 507 6.00 15.32 1.24
CA ILE A 507 6.06 15.65 -0.19
C ILE A 507 7.53 15.86 -0.56
N TRP A 508 7.96 15.33 -1.71
CA TRP A 508 9.36 15.45 -2.11
C TRP A 508 9.71 16.76 -2.83
N ASN A 509 8.80 17.30 -3.64
CA ASN A 509 9.07 18.49 -4.45
C ASN A 509 7.86 19.45 -4.49
N PRO A 510 7.92 20.61 -3.81
CA PRO A 510 8.99 21.03 -2.89
C PRO A 510 9.04 20.12 -1.66
N TYR A 511 10.25 19.95 -1.08
CA TYR A 511 10.43 19.07 0.06
C TYR A 511 9.62 19.55 1.28
N GLN A 512 8.87 18.62 1.85
CA GLN A 512 8.17 18.75 3.12
C GLN A 512 8.31 17.42 3.86
N ARG A 513 8.80 17.48 5.10
CA ARG A 513 8.91 16.31 5.98
C ARG A 513 7.55 15.67 6.25
N SER A 514 7.56 14.43 6.72
CA SER A 514 6.35 13.78 7.23
C SER A 514 5.96 14.31 8.61
N SER A 515 4.78 13.93 9.07
CA SER A 515 4.29 14.22 10.42
C SER A 515 5.23 13.59 11.46
N LYS A 516 5.41 14.25 12.61
CA LYS A 516 5.93 13.54 13.78
C LYS A 516 4.85 12.65 14.36
N PHE A 517 5.26 11.53 14.94
CA PHE A 517 4.36 10.50 15.46
C PHE A 517 4.58 10.33 16.95
N ILE A 518 3.52 9.87 17.60
CA ILE A 518 3.52 9.47 19.00
C ILE A 518 2.78 8.15 19.10
N ILE A 519 3.35 7.19 19.82
CA ILE A 519 2.77 5.85 19.94
C ILE A 519 2.72 5.48 21.41
N TYR A 520 1.52 5.11 21.86
CA TYR A 520 1.38 4.52 23.17
C TYR A 520 1.91 3.07 23.11
N PRO A 521 2.83 2.67 24.02
CA PRO A 521 3.62 1.45 23.85
C PRO A 521 2.84 0.14 24.02
N ASP A 522 1.64 0.18 24.60
CA ASP A 522 0.84 -1.00 24.90
C ASP A 522 -0.61 -0.87 24.41
N THR A 523 -1.36 -1.95 24.47
CA THR A 523 -2.79 -1.97 24.18
C THR A 523 -3.61 -1.47 25.38
N ILE A 524 -4.69 -0.75 25.09
CA ILE A 524 -5.60 -0.18 26.10
C ILE A 524 -6.92 -0.96 26.04
N GLU A 525 -7.34 -1.56 27.16
CA GLU A 525 -8.62 -2.27 27.25
C GLU A 525 -9.74 -1.33 27.71
N VAL A 526 -10.62 -0.93 26.79
CA VAL A 526 -11.79 -0.10 27.07
C VAL A 526 -12.96 -0.98 27.50
N ARG A 527 -13.55 -0.67 28.66
CA ARG A 527 -14.76 -1.32 29.16
C ARG A 527 -15.94 -0.37 29.11
N ALA A 528 -17.12 -0.94 28.90
CA ALA A 528 -18.35 -0.18 28.87
C ALA A 528 -18.63 0.55 30.18
N ARG A 529 -18.94 1.83 30.10
CA ARG A 529 -19.22 2.76 31.22
C ARG A 529 -18.01 3.01 32.14
N TRP A 530 -16.80 2.74 31.65
CA TRP A 530 -15.55 3.09 32.34
C TRP A 530 -14.84 4.21 31.59
N THR A 531 -14.21 5.09 32.36
CA THR A 531 -13.27 6.09 31.86
C THR A 531 -11.87 5.64 32.27
N ILE A 532 -10.94 5.61 31.30
CA ILE A 532 -9.52 5.39 31.54
C ILE A 532 -8.86 6.75 31.53
N ASP A 533 -8.28 7.14 32.66
CA ASP A 533 -7.62 8.43 32.86
C ASP A 533 -6.10 8.24 33.04
N GLU A 534 -5.38 9.36 33.14
CA GLU A 534 -3.93 9.43 33.44
C GLU A 534 -2.99 8.80 32.38
N LEU A 535 -3.48 8.60 31.16
CA LEU A 535 -2.62 8.14 30.05
C LEU A 535 -1.79 9.30 29.50
N ASN A 536 -0.52 9.35 29.90
CA ASN A 536 0.43 10.28 29.32
C ASN A 536 1.09 9.68 28.07
N MET A 537 1.14 10.45 27.00
CA MET A 537 1.93 10.10 25.82
C MET A 537 3.03 11.14 25.61
N ASP A 538 4.24 10.68 25.29
CA ASP A 538 5.41 11.54 25.07
C ASP A 538 5.90 11.50 23.61
N PHE A 539 6.13 12.67 23.01
CA PHE A 539 6.82 12.80 21.72
C PHE A 539 8.33 12.66 21.97
N LYS A 540 8.88 11.51 21.58
CA LYS A 540 10.34 11.27 21.64
C LYS A 540 11.14 12.20 20.74
#